data_AF-A0A4Q6B9C8-F1
#
_entry.id   AF-A0A4Q6B9C8-F1
#
_cell.length_a   1.000
_cell.length_b   1.000
_cell.length_c   1.000
_cell.angle_alpha   90.00
_cell.angle_beta   90.00
_cell.angle_gamma   90.00
#
_symmetry.space_group_name_H-M   'P 1'
#
loop_
_entity.id
_entity.type
_entity.pdbx_description
1 polymer ?
#
loop_
_entity_poly.entity_id
_entity_poly.type
_entity_poly.pdbx_seq_one_letter_code
_entity_poly.pdbx_strand_id
1 'polypeptide(L)'
;MLACGDDDFDADADPTAPVDAGAPDPAPGDAAPPDECPLLELGDTSIDIDSIARVGLQAPVTPMLEGLSRTRLTMELYDDDGSGALPLLETGSYLFTTPPDDNYGTCQHCVLLVGSDRSGAPKRAFYAKSGTFELSQLDPEDRTTIVGRVRDVTLREVGQRDDLTWFDVPGGACFRVADWAFDTRKVNGGACEGVEQCPNEVLQICDPHTATCSDPQCSLTGDPPYCLDGEVCLSQLVGFEESPRGPATGACYGTCEPGNPASCEDGETCRVLGPTQTLGICQRLGSGAPGSACVARDVTTGCVAGYVCEGTPGECAKTCTFLSPTGGCES
;
A
#
# COMPACT_ATOMS: atom_id res chain seq x y z
N MET A 1 -0.77 -17.70 -3.63
CA MET A 1 -2.02 -17.65 -4.41
C MET A 1 -2.52 -16.21 -4.39
N LEU A 2 -2.13 -15.39 -5.37
CA LEU A 2 -2.83 -14.14 -5.67
C LEU A 2 -4.21 -14.55 -6.21
N ALA A 3 -5.13 -14.84 -5.29
CA ALA A 3 -6.54 -14.86 -5.62
C ALA A 3 -6.87 -13.41 -5.96
N CYS A 4 -6.65 -13.03 -7.22
CA CYS A 4 -7.39 -11.95 -7.83
C CYS A 4 -8.84 -12.27 -7.48
N GLY A 5 -9.46 -11.43 -6.66
CA GLY A 5 -10.73 -11.71 -6.02
C GLY A 5 -11.68 -12.40 -6.99
N ASP A 6 -12.28 -13.51 -6.55
CA ASP A 6 -13.47 -14.06 -7.16
C ASP A 6 -14.63 -13.07 -6.94
N ASP A 7 -14.48 -11.84 -7.43
CA ASP A 7 -15.59 -10.94 -7.65
C ASP A 7 -16.45 -11.65 -8.67
N ASP A 8 -17.61 -12.10 -8.22
CA ASP A 8 -18.66 -12.77 -8.98
C ASP A 8 -18.73 -12.19 -10.40
N PHE A 9 -18.03 -12.83 -11.35
CA PHE A 9 -18.14 -12.52 -12.75
C PHE A 9 -19.58 -12.85 -13.13
N ASP A 10 -20.35 -11.80 -13.46
CA ASP A 10 -21.68 -11.92 -14.05
C ASP A 10 -21.65 -13.02 -15.12
N ALA A 11 -22.31 -14.14 -14.82
CA ALA A 11 -22.33 -15.36 -15.65
C ALA A 11 -23.15 -15.19 -16.95
N ASP A 12 -23.38 -13.95 -17.40
CA ASP A 12 -24.16 -13.62 -18.59
C ASP A 12 -23.28 -13.33 -19.83
N ALA A 13 -21.98 -13.66 -19.79
CA ALA A 13 -21.15 -13.68 -20.98
C ALA A 13 -21.55 -14.86 -21.91
N ASP A 14 -22.00 -14.52 -23.11
CA ASP A 14 -22.43 -15.43 -24.19
C ASP A 14 -21.44 -16.62 -24.39
N PRO A 15 -21.86 -17.87 -24.10
CA PRO A 15 -20.99 -19.05 -24.12
C PRO A 15 -20.63 -19.55 -25.53
N THR A 16 -20.82 -18.75 -26.58
CA THR A 16 -20.64 -19.19 -27.97
C THR A 16 -19.47 -18.55 -28.72
N ALA A 17 -18.63 -17.75 -28.05
CA ALA A 17 -17.36 -17.33 -28.65
C ALA A 17 -16.41 -18.55 -28.77
N PRO A 18 -15.97 -18.93 -29.99
CA PRO A 18 -15.01 -20.01 -30.15
C PRO A 18 -13.69 -19.62 -29.47
N VAL A 19 -13.34 -20.39 -28.45
CA VAL A 19 -12.07 -20.28 -27.73
C VAL A 19 -10.95 -20.68 -28.70
N ASP A 20 -10.02 -19.76 -28.95
CA ASP A 20 -8.89 -19.98 -29.85
C ASP A 20 -7.99 -21.07 -29.25
N ALA A 21 -8.03 -22.26 -29.85
CA ALA A 21 -7.35 -23.43 -29.34
C ALA A 21 -5.83 -23.30 -29.56
N GLY A 22 -5.13 -22.90 -28.50
CA GLY A 22 -3.72 -23.24 -28.27
C GLY A 22 -2.76 -22.76 -29.36
N ALA A 23 -2.33 -21.51 -29.24
CA ALA A 23 -1.06 -21.12 -29.84
C ALA A 23 0.05 -22.00 -29.21
N PRO A 24 0.93 -22.63 -30.02
CA PRO A 24 2.04 -23.41 -29.49
C PRO A 24 2.94 -22.53 -28.63
N ASP A 25 3.41 -23.08 -27.50
CA ASP A 25 4.34 -22.40 -26.61
C ASP A 25 5.52 -21.83 -27.43
N PRO A 26 5.82 -20.53 -27.32
CA PRO A 26 6.95 -19.95 -28.02
C PRO A 26 8.24 -20.66 -27.59
N ALA A 27 9.11 -20.95 -28.56
CA ALA A 27 10.41 -21.52 -28.28
C ALA A 27 11.17 -20.64 -27.27
N PRO A 28 11.91 -21.24 -26.32
CA PRO A 28 12.63 -20.48 -25.29
C PRO A 28 13.61 -19.52 -25.96
N GLY A 29 13.28 -18.23 -25.93
CA GLY A 29 14.20 -17.17 -26.34
C GLY A 29 15.30 -17.01 -25.30
N ASP A 30 16.53 -16.79 -25.75
CA ASP A 30 17.66 -16.49 -24.86
C ASP A 30 17.35 -15.24 -24.05
N ALA A 31 17.15 -15.43 -22.74
CA ALA A 31 16.90 -14.32 -21.84
C ALA A 31 18.14 -13.40 -21.75
N ALA A 32 17.91 -12.09 -21.61
CA ALA A 32 18.97 -11.12 -21.43
C ALA A 32 19.92 -11.53 -20.27
N PRO A 33 21.24 -11.29 -20.41
CA PRO A 33 22.19 -11.50 -19.32
C PRO A 33 21.76 -10.76 -18.04
N PRO A 34 21.97 -11.34 -16.83
CA PRO A 34 21.53 -10.73 -15.57
C PRO A 34 22.04 -9.31 -15.32
N ASP A 35 23.23 -8.96 -15.86
CA ASP A 35 23.86 -7.65 -15.67
C ASP A 35 23.20 -6.53 -16.48
N GLU A 36 22.24 -6.83 -17.35
CA GLU A 36 21.57 -5.86 -18.22
C GLU A 36 20.19 -5.41 -17.71
N CYS A 37 19.70 -6.01 -16.61
CA CYS A 37 18.39 -5.68 -16.04
C CYS A 37 18.42 -4.31 -15.32
N PRO A 38 17.49 -3.37 -15.62
CA PRO A 38 17.42 -2.08 -14.94
C PRO A 38 17.29 -2.19 -13.42
N LEU A 39 18.02 -1.34 -12.69
CA LEU A 39 17.94 -1.25 -11.24
C LEU A 39 16.70 -0.46 -10.81
N LEU A 40 15.96 -1.00 -9.84
CA LEU A 40 14.83 -0.33 -9.19
C LEU A 40 15.29 0.46 -7.97
N GLU A 41 14.83 1.70 -7.87
CA GLU A 41 14.85 2.48 -6.64
C GLU A 41 13.54 2.25 -5.89
N LEU A 42 13.62 1.95 -4.59
CA LEU A 42 12.46 1.67 -3.75
C LEU A 42 12.13 2.90 -2.89
N GLY A 43 10.84 3.21 -2.78
CA GLY A 43 10.34 4.19 -1.82
C GLY A 43 10.08 3.60 -0.43
N ASP A 44 9.25 4.27 0.34
CA ASP A 44 8.90 3.85 1.69
C ASP A 44 8.18 2.49 1.71
N THR A 45 8.52 1.67 2.69
CA THR A 45 7.91 0.35 2.88
C THR A 45 6.64 0.47 3.71
N SER A 46 5.60 -0.22 3.28
CA SER A 46 4.32 -0.34 3.95
C SER A 46 3.95 -1.82 4.12
N ILE A 47 3.25 -2.18 5.18
CA ILE A 47 2.65 -3.50 5.38
C ILE A 47 1.46 -3.66 4.42
N ASP A 48 1.44 -4.81 3.72
CA ASP A 48 0.34 -5.23 2.86
C ASP A 48 -0.35 -6.45 3.49
N ILE A 49 -1.62 -6.31 3.87
CA ILE A 49 -2.41 -7.42 4.43
C ILE A 49 -3.60 -7.66 3.51
N ASP A 50 -3.47 -8.70 2.68
CA ASP A 50 -4.53 -9.11 1.76
C ASP A 50 -5.38 -10.25 2.33
N SER A 51 -4.77 -11.14 3.12
CA SER A 51 -5.49 -12.23 3.77
C SER A 51 -4.87 -12.66 5.09
N ILE A 52 -5.59 -13.47 5.86
CA ILE A 52 -5.07 -14.08 7.09
C ILE A 52 -3.95 -15.12 6.83
N ALA A 53 -3.77 -15.56 5.58
CA ALA A 53 -2.74 -16.54 5.22
C ALA A 53 -1.46 -15.89 4.67
N ARG A 54 -1.51 -14.59 4.37
CA ARG A 54 -0.42 -13.83 3.75
C ARG A 54 -0.22 -12.51 4.48
N VAL A 55 0.96 -12.34 5.06
CA VAL A 55 1.44 -10.99 5.38
C VAL A 55 2.44 -10.57 4.31
N GLY A 56 2.29 -9.34 3.84
CA GLY A 56 3.16 -8.76 2.85
C GLY A 56 3.78 -7.46 3.34
N LEU A 57 4.85 -7.07 2.67
CA LEU A 57 5.42 -5.74 2.69
C LEU A 57 5.45 -5.26 1.26
N GLN A 58 5.22 -3.99 1.03
CA GLN A 58 5.31 -3.41 -0.31
C GLN A 58 6.00 -2.06 -0.30
N ALA A 59 6.64 -1.71 -1.40
CA ALA A 59 7.26 -0.42 -1.63
C ALA A 59 6.95 0.07 -3.06
N PRO A 60 6.67 1.37 -3.28
CA PRO A 60 6.62 1.92 -4.63
C PRO A 60 8.01 1.87 -5.26
N VAL A 61 8.07 1.75 -6.59
CA VAL A 61 9.36 1.67 -7.30
C VAL A 61 9.51 2.72 -8.38
N THR A 62 10.77 3.07 -8.67
CA THR A 62 11.17 3.87 -9.83
C THR A 62 12.24 3.12 -10.63
N PRO A 63 12.15 3.06 -11.98
CA PRO A 63 11.04 3.54 -12.80
C PRO A 63 9.77 2.70 -12.61
N MET A 64 8.61 3.33 -12.80
CA MET A 64 7.34 2.60 -12.94
C MET A 64 7.34 1.78 -14.24
N LEU A 65 6.57 0.70 -14.25
CA LEU A 65 6.33 -0.07 -15.46
C LEU A 65 5.52 0.78 -16.46
N GLU A 66 5.96 0.79 -17.72
CA GLU A 66 5.33 1.59 -18.77
C GLU A 66 3.85 1.24 -18.96
N GLY A 67 3.01 2.28 -19.06
CA GLY A 67 1.58 2.13 -19.32
C GLY A 67 0.73 1.73 -18.11
N LEU A 68 1.33 1.61 -16.92
CA LEU A 68 0.63 1.21 -15.69
C LEU A 68 0.45 2.40 -14.74
N SER A 69 -0.62 2.40 -13.95
CA SER A 69 -0.91 3.47 -13.00
C SER A 69 -0.28 3.23 -11.63
N ARG A 70 0.07 1.98 -11.31
CA ARG A 70 0.72 1.62 -10.06
C ARG A 70 1.77 0.55 -10.32
N THR A 71 2.92 0.67 -9.68
CA THR A 71 3.97 -0.36 -9.69
C THR A 71 4.54 -0.48 -8.28
N ARG A 72 4.48 -1.68 -7.71
CA ARG A 72 4.93 -1.97 -6.35
C ARG A 72 5.84 -3.20 -6.35
N LEU A 73 6.94 -3.12 -5.60
CA LEU A 73 7.67 -4.30 -5.18
C LEU A 73 6.99 -4.82 -3.92
N THR A 74 6.66 -6.11 -3.89
CA THR A 74 5.98 -6.77 -2.77
C THR A 74 6.83 -7.94 -2.31
N MET A 75 7.02 -8.06 -0.99
CA MET A 75 7.48 -9.26 -0.32
C MET A 75 6.27 -9.94 0.30
N GLU A 76 5.97 -11.18 -0.05
CA GLU A 76 4.91 -11.97 0.54
C GLU A 76 5.51 -13.09 1.39
N LEU A 77 4.98 -13.29 2.60
CA LEU A 77 5.34 -14.36 3.52
C LEU A 77 4.13 -15.27 3.73
N TYR A 78 4.30 -16.55 3.40
CA TYR A 78 3.25 -17.57 3.51
C TYR A 78 3.58 -18.59 4.61
N ASP A 79 2.69 -18.73 5.58
CA ASP A 79 2.74 -19.86 6.51
C ASP A 79 2.15 -21.14 5.90
N ASP A 80 1.27 -20.98 4.92
CA ASP A 80 0.64 -22.05 4.16
C ASP A 80 0.27 -21.51 2.77
N ASP A 81 0.53 -22.29 1.73
CA ASP A 81 0.07 -22.04 0.36
C ASP A 81 -1.28 -22.70 0.06
N GLY A 82 -1.91 -23.27 1.11
CA GLY A 82 -3.14 -24.05 1.05
C GLY A 82 -2.91 -25.54 0.80
N SER A 83 -1.66 -25.96 0.54
CA SER A 83 -1.30 -27.37 0.39
C SER A 83 -1.00 -28.05 1.73
N GLY A 84 -0.71 -27.27 2.78
CA GLY A 84 -0.19 -27.78 4.05
C GLY A 84 1.22 -28.39 3.94
N ALA A 85 1.91 -28.20 2.81
CA ALA A 85 3.25 -28.75 2.57
C ALA A 85 4.37 -27.78 2.94
N LEU A 86 4.08 -26.49 3.09
CA LEU A 86 5.09 -25.52 3.53
C LEU A 86 5.49 -25.78 4.99
N PRO A 87 6.79 -25.68 5.32
CA PRO A 87 7.21 -25.63 6.71
C PRO A 87 6.68 -24.36 7.38
N LEU A 88 6.72 -24.29 8.71
CA LEU A 88 6.41 -23.04 9.41
C LEU A 88 7.39 -21.93 8.97
N LEU A 89 6.92 -20.68 8.89
CA LEU A 89 7.83 -19.55 8.71
C LEU A 89 8.80 -19.46 9.89
N GLU A 90 10.09 -19.40 9.58
CA GLU A 90 11.15 -19.26 10.56
C GLU A 90 12.02 -18.05 10.20
N THR A 91 12.84 -17.59 11.14
CA THR A 91 13.88 -16.60 10.85
C THR A 91 15.10 -17.29 10.24
N GLY A 92 15.82 -16.62 9.35
CA GLY A 92 16.94 -17.24 8.67
C GLY A 92 17.42 -16.49 7.43
N SER A 93 18.25 -17.17 6.64
CA SER A 93 18.69 -16.71 5.33
C SER A 93 18.26 -17.69 4.26
N TYR A 94 17.65 -17.17 3.21
CA TYR A 94 16.99 -17.91 2.14
C TYR A 94 17.54 -17.47 0.79
N LEU A 95 17.52 -18.39 -0.18
CA LEU A 95 17.92 -18.15 -1.55
C LEU A 95 16.70 -18.37 -2.44
N PHE A 96 16.37 -17.40 -3.30
CA PHE A 96 15.26 -17.51 -4.26
C PHE A 96 15.51 -18.50 -5.41
N THR A 97 16.56 -19.32 -5.30
CA THR A 97 16.90 -20.41 -6.23
C THR A 97 16.76 -21.78 -5.58
N THR A 98 16.28 -21.83 -4.34
CA THR A 98 16.16 -23.06 -3.56
C THR A 98 14.68 -23.29 -3.24
N PRO A 99 14.15 -24.51 -3.43
CA PRO A 99 12.79 -24.83 -3.00
C PRO A 99 12.56 -24.52 -1.50
N PRO A 100 11.37 -24.02 -1.13
CA PRO A 100 10.21 -23.82 -2.00
C PRO A 100 10.21 -22.48 -2.78
N ASP A 101 11.20 -21.62 -2.52
CA ASP A 101 11.28 -20.22 -2.99
C ASP A 101 11.87 -20.05 -4.40
N ASP A 102 12.00 -21.13 -5.18
CA ASP A 102 12.46 -21.11 -6.57
C ASP A 102 11.32 -21.05 -7.59
N ASN A 103 10.06 -21.15 -7.12
CA ASN A 103 8.87 -21.13 -7.94
C ASN A 103 7.78 -20.26 -7.30
N TYR A 104 7.27 -19.30 -8.06
CA TYR A 104 6.24 -18.39 -7.59
C TYR A 104 4.96 -19.10 -7.11
N GLY A 105 4.58 -20.20 -7.76
CA GLY A 105 3.37 -20.94 -7.39
C GLY A 105 3.46 -21.65 -6.03
N THR A 106 4.67 -21.81 -5.48
CA THR A 106 4.93 -22.57 -4.25
C THR A 106 5.79 -21.83 -3.25
N CYS A 107 6.20 -20.59 -3.53
CA CYS A 107 7.15 -19.89 -2.68
C CYS A 107 6.58 -19.59 -1.30
N GLN A 108 7.45 -19.69 -0.30
CA GLN A 108 7.16 -19.29 1.06
C GLN A 108 7.54 -17.83 1.29
N HIS A 109 8.66 -17.42 0.69
CA HIS A 109 9.23 -16.08 0.70
C HIS A 109 9.23 -15.54 -0.73
N CYS A 110 8.18 -14.83 -1.12
CA CYS A 110 8.00 -14.40 -2.50
C CYS A 110 8.36 -12.93 -2.65
N VAL A 111 9.31 -12.59 -3.53
CA VAL A 111 9.52 -11.19 -3.95
C VAL A 111 8.96 -11.00 -5.35
N LEU A 112 8.04 -10.04 -5.47
CA LEU A 112 7.29 -9.73 -6.68
C LEU A 112 7.42 -8.27 -7.04
N LEU A 113 7.44 -7.98 -8.33
CA LEU A 113 7.11 -6.65 -8.83
C LEU A 113 5.77 -6.76 -9.56
N VAL A 114 4.78 -6.03 -9.08
CA VAL A 114 3.43 -6.06 -9.67
C VAL A 114 3.10 -4.68 -10.20
N GLY A 115 2.70 -4.66 -11.47
CA GLY A 115 2.18 -3.49 -12.14
C GLY A 115 0.68 -3.61 -12.35
N SER A 116 -0.09 -2.61 -11.90
CA SER A 116 -1.55 -2.60 -11.96
C SER A 116 -2.10 -1.44 -12.79
N ASP A 117 -3.30 -1.64 -13.33
CA ASP A 117 -4.10 -0.57 -13.93
C ASP A 117 -4.83 0.28 -12.87
N ARG A 118 -5.70 1.19 -13.34
CA ARG A 118 -6.38 2.16 -12.49
C ARG A 118 -7.43 1.53 -11.59
N SER A 119 -7.93 0.33 -11.91
CA SER A 119 -8.83 -0.43 -11.05
C SER A 119 -8.06 -1.37 -10.13
N GLY A 120 -6.74 -1.24 -10.01
CA GLY A 120 -5.91 -2.08 -9.15
C GLY A 120 -5.59 -3.46 -9.72
N ALA A 121 -6.19 -3.85 -10.85
CA ALA A 121 -6.02 -5.17 -11.44
C ALA A 121 -4.58 -5.37 -11.92
N PRO A 122 -3.90 -6.46 -11.52
CA PRO A 122 -2.54 -6.74 -11.96
C PRO A 122 -2.53 -6.97 -13.48
N LYS A 123 -1.61 -6.31 -14.18
CA LYS A 123 -1.40 -6.45 -15.64
C LYS A 123 -0.08 -7.08 -15.99
N ARG A 124 0.94 -6.90 -15.14
CA ARG A 124 2.26 -7.47 -15.30
C ARG A 124 2.80 -7.89 -13.94
N ALA A 125 3.44 -9.05 -13.90
CA ALA A 125 4.07 -9.59 -12.71
C ALA A 125 5.50 -10.01 -13.02
N PHE A 126 6.39 -9.80 -12.08
CA PHE A 126 7.76 -10.28 -12.14
C PHE A 126 8.09 -10.96 -10.83
N TYR A 127 8.87 -12.04 -10.89
CA TYR A 127 9.22 -12.84 -9.74
C TYR A 127 10.74 -12.96 -9.59
N ALA A 128 11.21 -13.04 -8.34
CA ALA A 128 12.62 -13.24 -8.03
C ALA A 128 13.14 -14.59 -8.55
N LYS A 129 14.17 -14.54 -9.38
CA LYS A 129 14.86 -15.72 -9.92
C LYS A 129 16.25 -15.93 -9.35
N SER A 130 16.73 -14.96 -8.58
CA SER A 130 18.02 -14.99 -7.90
C SER A 130 18.02 -14.01 -6.74
N GLY A 131 19.07 -14.06 -5.92
CA GLY A 131 19.27 -13.17 -4.79
C GLY A 131 19.04 -13.86 -3.46
N THR A 132 19.14 -13.09 -2.39
CA THR A 132 19.02 -13.58 -1.02
C THR A 132 17.96 -12.80 -0.26
N PHE A 133 17.32 -13.50 0.67
CA PHE A 133 16.45 -12.92 1.67
C PHE A 133 16.96 -13.28 3.08
N GLU A 134 16.96 -12.32 3.98
CA GLU A 134 17.30 -12.49 5.38
C GLU A 134 16.10 -12.05 6.21
N LEU A 135 15.48 -12.98 6.95
CA LEU A 135 14.42 -12.70 7.91
C LEU A 135 15.01 -12.77 9.31
N SER A 136 15.21 -11.62 9.93
CA SER A 136 15.83 -11.54 11.26
C SER A 136 14.81 -11.56 12.40
N GLN A 137 13.57 -11.16 12.12
CA GLN A 137 12.48 -11.20 13.08
C GLN A 137 11.14 -11.39 12.36
N LEU A 138 10.32 -12.29 12.90
CA LEU A 138 8.91 -12.48 12.59
C LEU A 138 8.23 -12.91 13.89
N ASP A 139 7.22 -12.18 14.35
CA ASP A 139 6.44 -12.59 15.51
C ASP A 139 5.30 -13.53 15.06
N PRO A 140 5.25 -14.78 15.55
CA PRO A 140 4.23 -15.75 15.13
C PRO A 140 2.83 -15.40 15.66
N GLU A 141 2.73 -14.59 16.72
CA GLU A 141 1.46 -14.09 17.27
C GLU A 141 1.07 -12.75 16.65
N ASP A 142 2.06 -11.96 16.22
CA ASP A 142 1.91 -10.67 15.57
C ASP A 142 2.68 -10.61 14.23
N ARG A 143 2.02 -11.06 13.17
CA ARG A 143 2.60 -11.09 11.82
C ARG A 143 2.92 -9.70 11.26
N THR A 144 2.56 -8.61 11.93
CA THR A 144 2.88 -7.25 11.48
C THR A 144 4.28 -6.82 11.90
N THR A 145 4.94 -7.52 12.84
CA THR A 145 6.30 -7.23 13.28
C THR A 145 7.32 -8.09 12.52
N ILE A 146 7.93 -7.49 11.50
CA ILE A 146 8.81 -8.14 10.52
C ILE A 146 10.07 -7.31 10.36
N VAL A 147 11.24 -7.94 10.52
CA VAL A 147 12.54 -7.30 10.25
C VAL A 147 13.33 -8.17 9.31
N GLY A 148 13.68 -7.63 8.16
CA GLY A 148 14.36 -8.41 7.14
C GLY A 148 15.00 -7.58 6.06
N ARG A 149 15.63 -8.30 5.13
CA ARG A 149 16.38 -7.69 4.05
C ARG A 149 16.45 -8.57 2.82
N VAL A 150 16.20 -7.96 1.66
CA VAL A 150 16.36 -8.56 0.34
C VAL A 150 17.59 -7.98 -0.33
N ARG A 151 18.44 -8.81 -0.94
CA ARG A 151 19.68 -8.36 -1.63
C ARG A 151 19.90 -9.07 -2.96
N ASP A 152 20.49 -8.31 -3.89
CA ASP A 152 20.96 -8.79 -5.19
C ASP A 152 19.91 -9.61 -5.97
N VAL A 153 18.66 -9.16 -5.90
CA VAL A 153 17.54 -9.86 -6.55
C VAL A 153 17.46 -9.48 -8.02
N THR A 154 17.29 -10.50 -8.87
CA THR A 154 16.89 -10.33 -10.26
C THR A 154 15.46 -10.82 -10.41
N LEU A 155 14.59 -9.92 -10.85
CA LEU A 155 13.18 -10.18 -11.12
C LEU A 155 13.00 -10.46 -12.61
N ARG A 156 12.20 -11.48 -12.97
CA ARG A 156 11.85 -11.78 -14.36
C ARG A 156 10.35 -11.85 -14.55
N GLU A 157 9.90 -11.41 -15.71
CA GLU A 157 8.48 -11.39 -16.04
C GLU A 157 7.91 -12.81 -16.05
N VAL A 158 6.80 -12.97 -15.35
CA VAL A 158 6.07 -14.24 -15.24
C VAL A 158 4.63 -14.02 -15.68
N GLY A 159 4.07 -15.04 -16.33
CA GLY A 159 2.66 -15.14 -16.69
C GLY A 159 1.96 -16.23 -15.89
N GLN A 160 0.65 -16.14 -15.81
CA GLN A 160 -0.21 -17.18 -15.26
C GLN A 160 -1.04 -17.81 -16.39
N ARG A 161 -1.15 -19.13 -16.39
CA ARG A 161 -2.04 -19.88 -17.28
C ARG A 161 -3.44 -19.99 -16.69
N ASP A 162 -4.41 -20.41 -17.51
CA ASP A 162 -5.80 -20.64 -17.08
C ASP A 162 -5.93 -21.70 -15.98
N ASP A 163 -4.97 -22.63 -15.89
CA ASP A 163 -4.89 -23.64 -14.82
C ASP A 163 -4.20 -23.13 -13.54
N LEU A 164 -3.98 -21.82 -13.45
CA LEU A 164 -3.32 -21.10 -12.37
C LEU A 164 -1.82 -21.40 -12.21
N THR A 165 -1.22 -22.19 -13.12
CA THR A 165 0.23 -22.42 -13.12
C THR A 165 0.98 -21.20 -13.65
N TRP A 166 2.18 -20.99 -13.13
CA TRP A 166 3.03 -19.86 -13.50
C TRP A 166 4.15 -20.28 -14.45
N PHE A 167 4.55 -19.38 -15.33
CA PHE A 167 5.63 -19.60 -16.28
C PHE A 167 6.43 -18.32 -16.53
N ASP A 168 7.69 -18.50 -16.93
CA ASP A 168 8.53 -17.39 -17.36
C ASP A 168 8.10 -16.93 -18.75
N VAL A 169 7.89 -15.63 -18.93
CA VAL A 169 7.56 -15.08 -20.26
C VAL A 169 8.83 -15.08 -21.11
N PRO A 170 8.91 -15.85 -22.22
CA PRO A 170 10.13 -15.91 -23.03
C PRO A 170 10.45 -14.55 -23.65
N GLY A 171 11.68 -14.08 -23.47
CA GLY A 171 12.07 -12.72 -23.88
C GLY A 171 11.40 -11.60 -23.07
N GLY A 172 10.74 -11.93 -21.95
CA GLY A 172 10.11 -10.97 -21.05
C GLY A 172 11.12 -10.02 -20.41
N ALA A 173 10.61 -8.91 -19.87
CA ALA A 173 11.45 -7.92 -19.23
C ALA A 173 12.03 -8.44 -17.89
N CYS A 174 13.07 -7.77 -17.40
CA CYS A 174 13.67 -8.06 -16.11
C CYS A 174 14.06 -6.78 -15.37
N PHE A 175 14.24 -6.89 -14.05
CA PHE A 175 14.62 -5.80 -13.16
C PHE A 175 15.56 -6.31 -12.07
N ARG A 176 16.28 -5.38 -11.42
CA ARG A 176 17.13 -5.68 -10.27
C ARG A 176 16.72 -4.90 -9.05
N VAL A 177 16.88 -5.52 -7.89
CA VAL A 177 16.81 -4.87 -6.57
C VAL A 177 18.16 -5.12 -5.90
N ALA A 178 18.93 -4.06 -5.66
CA ALA A 178 20.25 -4.20 -5.04
C ALA A 178 20.14 -4.52 -3.55
N ASP A 179 19.38 -3.72 -2.82
CA ASP A 179 19.16 -3.87 -1.38
C ASP A 179 17.79 -3.30 -1.02
N TRP A 180 17.03 -4.03 -0.20
CA TRP A 180 15.80 -3.56 0.41
C TRP A 180 15.77 -4.03 1.85
N ALA A 181 15.92 -3.09 2.78
CA ALA A 181 15.80 -3.36 4.20
C ALA A 181 14.48 -2.84 4.72
N PHE A 182 13.87 -3.60 5.63
CA PHE A 182 12.63 -3.21 6.29
C PHE A 182 12.66 -3.63 7.75
N ASP A 183 12.01 -2.82 8.57
CA ASP A 183 11.91 -3.00 10.01
C ASP A 183 10.56 -2.43 10.44
N THR A 184 9.57 -3.30 10.60
CA THR A 184 8.22 -2.91 11.01
C THR A 184 8.02 -3.07 12.52
N ARG A 185 9.09 -2.98 13.30
CA ARG A 185 8.92 -2.83 14.75
C ARG A 185 8.32 -1.48 15.03
N LYS A 186 7.29 -1.48 15.87
CA LYS A 186 6.67 -0.26 16.36
C LYS A 186 7.69 0.67 17.02
N VAL A 187 7.74 1.92 16.56
CA VAL A 187 8.58 2.97 17.14
C VAL A 187 7.73 4.19 17.46
N ASN A 188 7.44 4.40 18.74
CA ASN A 188 6.67 5.57 19.19
C ASN A 188 7.55 6.82 19.31
N GLY A 189 6.96 7.98 19.05
CA GLY A 189 7.62 9.28 19.12
C GLY A 189 8.44 9.67 17.88
N GLY A 190 8.52 8.81 16.86
CA GLY A 190 9.09 9.19 15.56
C GLY A 190 8.22 10.25 14.88
N ALA A 191 8.81 11.26 14.25
CA ALA A 191 8.04 12.29 13.56
C ALA A 191 7.32 11.71 12.33
N CYS A 192 6.08 12.17 12.09
CA CYS A 192 5.27 11.74 10.97
C CYS A 192 4.33 12.86 10.51
N GLU A 193 3.95 12.80 9.24
CA GLU A 193 2.92 13.59 8.58
C GLU A 193 1.73 12.70 8.15
N GLY A 194 1.99 11.41 7.96
CA GLY A 194 1.00 10.37 7.69
C GLY A 194 1.41 9.05 8.32
N VAL A 195 0.47 8.12 8.44
CA VAL A 195 0.71 6.82 9.09
C VAL A 195 1.71 5.97 8.31
N GLU A 196 1.87 6.18 7.00
CA GLU A 196 2.84 5.46 6.16
C GLU A 196 4.30 5.81 6.48
N GLN A 197 4.53 6.83 7.31
CA GLN A 197 5.85 7.16 7.82
C GLN A 197 6.14 6.50 9.18
N CYS A 198 5.14 5.84 9.76
CA CYS A 198 5.33 5.01 10.93
C CYS A 198 5.78 3.61 10.51
N PRO A 199 6.79 3.01 11.16
CA PRO A 199 7.33 1.72 10.73
C PRO A 199 6.30 0.58 10.67
N ASN A 200 5.24 0.66 11.47
CA ASN A 200 4.17 -0.32 11.49
C ASN A 200 2.82 0.38 11.52
N GLU A 201 2.31 0.73 10.36
CA GLU A 201 1.04 1.44 10.18
C GLU A 201 -0.19 0.63 10.62
N VAL A 202 -0.04 -0.69 10.82
CA VAL A 202 -1.12 -1.55 11.32
C VAL A 202 -1.25 -1.44 12.85
N LEU A 203 -0.13 -1.21 13.55
CA LEU A 203 -0.06 -1.09 15.01
C LEU A 203 0.21 0.33 15.50
N GLN A 204 0.31 1.29 14.58
CA GLN A 204 0.60 2.68 14.89
C GLN A 204 -0.30 3.60 14.09
N ILE A 205 -0.49 4.80 14.63
CA ILE A 205 -1.09 5.93 13.94
C ILE A 205 -0.09 7.09 13.94
N CYS A 206 -0.27 8.05 13.05
CA CYS A 206 0.39 9.34 13.14
C CYS A 206 -0.50 10.30 13.96
N ASP A 207 -0.13 10.58 15.20
CA ASP A 207 -0.97 11.39 16.09
C ASP A 207 -1.10 12.83 15.56
N PRO A 208 -2.31 13.31 15.23
CA PRO A 208 -2.50 14.64 14.64
C PRO A 208 -2.08 15.77 15.59
N HIS A 209 -2.15 15.55 16.90
CA HIS A 209 -1.80 16.57 17.90
C HIS A 209 -0.28 16.73 18.03
N THR A 210 0.45 15.61 17.99
CA THR A 210 1.91 15.62 18.22
C THR A 210 2.73 15.55 16.93
N ALA A 211 2.12 15.15 15.80
CA ALA A 211 2.81 14.75 14.57
C ALA A 211 3.91 13.72 14.84
N THR A 212 3.58 12.74 15.69
CA THR A 212 4.48 11.62 16.00
C THR A 212 3.75 10.29 15.94
N CYS A 213 4.48 9.23 15.61
CA CYS A 213 3.96 7.88 15.60
C CYS A 213 3.59 7.46 17.03
N SER A 214 2.39 6.94 17.22
CA SER A 214 1.91 6.46 18.51
C SER A 214 1.05 5.22 18.36
N ASP A 215 0.66 4.64 19.49
CA ASP A 215 -0.40 3.64 19.55
C ASP A 215 -1.70 4.20 18.97
N PRO A 216 -2.58 3.36 18.40
CA PRO A 216 -3.91 3.79 17.99
C PRO A 216 -4.68 4.43 19.15
N GLN A 217 -5.33 5.55 18.85
CA GLN A 217 -6.02 6.36 19.85
C GLN A 217 -7.51 6.03 19.94
N CYS A 218 -8.07 5.40 18.91
CA CYS A 218 -9.47 5.00 18.90
C CYS A 218 -9.75 3.73 18.09
N SER A 219 -10.90 3.10 18.36
CA SER A 219 -11.48 2.06 17.51
C SER A 219 -12.71 2.56 16.75
N LEU A 220 -12.83 2.15 15.48
CA LEU A 220 -13.99 2.34 14.63
C LEU A 220 -15.09 1.29 14.88
N THR A 221 -14.80 0.19 15.60
CA THR A 221 -15.81 -0.81 16.00
C THR A 221 -16.56 -0.44 17.27
N GLY A 222 -16.18 0.65 17.94
CA GLY A 222 -16.78 1.05 19.23
C GLY A 222 -16.23 0.27 20.43
N ASP A 223 -15.05 -0.33 20.29
CA ASP A 223 -14.26 -0.86 21.41
C ASP A 223 -13.27 0.21 21.93
N PRO A 224 -12.82 0.15 23.19
CA PRO A 224 -11.75 1.05 23.65
C PRO A 224 -10.44 0.80 22.86
N PRO A 225 -9.60 1.84 22.65
CA PRO A 225 -9.75 3.20 23.17
C PRO A 225 -10.79 4.03 22.41
N TYR A 226 -11.24 5.13 23.04
CA TYR A 226 -12.19 6.09 22.46
C TYR A 226 -11.57 7.47 22.44
N CYS A 227 -11.95 8.27 21.44
CA CYS A 227 -11.60 9.69 21.44
C CYS A 227 -12.31 10.45 22.56
N LEU A 228 -11.73 11.58 22.95
CA LEU A 228 -12.31 12.45 23.97
C LEU A 228 -13.53 13.21 23.40
N ASP A 229 -14.31 13.82 24.30
CA ASP A 229 -15.40 14.70 23.89
C ASP A 229 -14.86 15.84 23.02
N GLY A 230 -15.46 16.04 21.85
CA GLY A 230 -15.01 17.04 20.87
C GLY A 230 -14.01 16.52 19.85
N GLU A 231 -13.66 15.24 19.86
CA GLU A 231 -12.84 14.58 18.85
C GLU A 231 -13.66 13.55 18.05
N VAL A 232 -13.17 13.22 16.86
CA VAL A 232 -13.71 12.14 16.02
C VAL A 232 -12.62 11.14 15.66
N CYS A 233 -12.96 9.87 15.70
CA CYS A 233 -12.08 8.79 15.27
C CYS A 233 -12.06 8.70 13.74
N LEU A 234 -10.88 8.76 13.14
CA LEU A 234 -10.69 8.51 11.71
C LEU A 234 -9.58 7.49 11.49
N SER A 235 -9.81 6.55 10.57
CA SER A 235 -8.73 5.70 10.08
C SER A 235 -7.76 6.53 9.25
N GLN A 236 -6.46 6.31 9.47
CA GLN A 236 -5.38 6.88 8.65
C GLN A 236 -4.90 5.89 7.59
N LEU A 237 -5.34 4.64 7.66
CA LEU A 237 -5.04 3.65 6.64
C LEU A 237 -6.02 3.83 5.47
N VAL A 238 -5.74 4.81 4.62
CA VAL A 238 -6.47 5.04 3.36
C VAL A 238 -6.05 3.98 2.34
N GLY A 239 -6.97 3.09 1.99
CA GLY A 239 -6.71 2.03 0.99
C GLY A 239 -7.49 0.74 1.22
N PHE A 240 -8.13 0.57 2.37
CA PHE A 240 -8.94 -0.59 2.67
C PHE A 240 -10.37 -0.53 2.10
N GLU A 241 -10.69 0.41 1.20
CA GLU A 241 -12.01 0.43 0.54
C GLU A 241 -12.32 -0.89 -0.18
N GLU A 242 -11.30 -1.67 -0.55
CA GLU A 242 -11.45 -3.00 -1.16
C GLU A 242 -11.33 -4.17 -0.16
N SER A 243 -10.84 -3.94 1.06
CA SER A 243 -10.71 -5.01 2.07
C SER A 243 -11.30 -4.57 3.41
N PRO A 244 -12.53 -5.02 3.76
CA PRO A 244 -13.21 -4.66 5.01
C PRO A 244 -12.53 -5.23 6.29
N ARG A 245 -11.29 -5.72 6.18
CA ARG A 245 -10.51 -6.38 7.24
C ARG A 245 -9.32 -5.58 7.74
N GLY A 246 -9.12 -4.34 7.26
CA GLY A 246 -8.14 -3.42 7.86
C GLY A 246 -8.38 -3.26 9.36
N PRO A 247 -7.35 -2.95 10.17
CA PRO A 247 -7.54 -2.76 11.59
C PRO A 247 -8.56 -1.64 11.78
N ALA A 248 -9.61 -1.91 12.56
CA ALA A 248 -10.64 -0.94 12.86
C ALA A 248 -10.14 0.09 13.87
N THR A 249 -8.95 0.62 13.68
CA THR A 249 -8.27 1.54 14.57
C THR A 249 -7.97 2.86 13.85
N GLY A 250 -7.78 3.93 14.62
CA GLY A 250 -7.59 5.26 14.07
C GLY A 250 -6.93 6.25 15.02
N ALA A 251 -6.80 7.47 14.53
CA ALA A 251 -6.36 8.62 15.30
C ALA A 251 -7.57 9.50 15.66
N CYS A 252 -7.45 10.21 16.78
CA CYS A 252 -8.46 11.15 17.24
C CYS A 252 -8.13 12.53 16.72
N TYR A 253 -9.06 13.13 15.99
CA TYR A 253 -8.93 14.48 15.46
C TYR A 253 -9.89 15.40 16.19
N GLY A 254 -9.41 16.59 16.58
CA GLY A 254 -10.28 17.65 17.05
C GLY A 254 -11.37 17.96 16.02
N THR A 255 -12.62 18.04 16.45
CA THR A 255 -13.73 18.40 15.56
C THR A 255 -13.86 19.92 15.45
N CYS A 256 -14.34 20.39 14.31
CA CYS A 256 -14.58 21.81 14.07
C CYS A 256 -15.88 22.04 13.30
N GLU A 257 -16.39 23.26 13.41
CA GLU A 257 -17.52 23.72 12.60
C GLU A 257 -16.97 24.30 11.28
N PRO A 258 -17.31 23.71 10.12
CA PRO A 258 -16.90 24.25 8.83
C PRO A 258 -17.26 25.72 8.65
N GLY A 259 -16.28 26.55 8.24
CA GLY A 259 -16.45 27.99 8.10
C GLY A 259 -16.20 28.80 9.37
N ASN A 260 -15.97 28.14 10.52
CA ASN A 260 -15.54 28.80 11.75
C ASN A 260 -14.04 28.54 12.00
N PRO A 261 -13.15 29.46 11.60
CA PRO A 261 -11.70 29.28 11.79
C PRO A 261 -11.28 29.26 13.26
N ALA A 262 -12.11 29.76 14.18
CA ALA A 262 -11.83 29.75 15.61
C ALA A 262 -12.11 28.38 16.27
N SER A 263 -12.60 27.40 15.51
CA SER A 263 -12.84 26.04 16.01
C SER A 263 -11.58 25.18 16.12
N CYS A 264 -10.47 25.56 15.48
CA CYS A 264 -9.21 24.83 15.54
C CYS A 264 -8.11 25.64 16.22
N GLU A 265 -7.04 24.97 16.64
CA GLU A 265 -5.90 25.63 17.28
C GLU A 265 -5.09 26.46 16.28
N ASP A 266 -4.25 27.36 16.81
CA ASP A 266 -3.36 28.17 15.98
C ASP A 266 -2.43 27.28 15.14
N GLY A 267 -2.44 27.48 13.82
CA GLY A 267 -1.65 26.68 12.88
C GLY A 267 -2.39 25.49 12.29
N GLU A 268 -3.68 25.35 12.58
CA GLU A 268 -4.58 24.37 11.99
C GLU A 268 -5.67 25.03 11.12
N THR A 269 -6.36 24.22 10.33
CA THR A 269 -7.56 24.62 9.60
C THR A 269 -8.61 23.54 9.71
N CYS A 270 -9.87 23.97 9.65
CA CYS A 270 -11.01 23.06 9.62
C CYS A 270 -11.16 22.45 8.22
N ARG A 271 -10.88 21.14 8.09
CA ARG A 271 -11.17 20.35 6.89
C ARG A 271 -12.54 19.71 7.04
N VAL A 272 -13.41 19.97 6.08
CA VAL A 272 -14.78 19.44 6.08
C VAL A 272 -14.80 17.92 5.90
N LEU A 273 -15.60 17.23 6.71
CA LEU A 273 -15.91 15.82 6.56
C LEU A 273 -17.27 15.65 5.87
N GLY A 274 -17.27 15.02 4.69
CA GLY A 274 -18.48 14.62 3.99
C GLY A 274 -19.28 15.77 3.34
N PRO A 275 -20.38 15.43 2.64
CA PRO A 275 -21.11 16.37 1.78
C PRO A 275 -22.03 17.34 2.53
N THR A 276 -22.44 17.02 3.77
CA THR A 276 -23.34 17.89 4.55
C THR A 276 -22.65 19.14 5.07
N GLN A 277 -21.32 19.14 5.13
CA GLN A 277 -20.49 20.23 5.65
C GLN A 277 -20.87 20.67 7.08
N THR A 278 -21.45 19.77 7.87
CA THR A 278 -21.84 20.04 9.25
C THR A 278 -20.76 19.69 10.26
N LEU A 279 -19.76 18.92 9.84
CA LEU A 279 -18.66 18.45 10.66
C LEU A 279 -17.36 18.64 9.87
N GLY A 280 -16.32 19.09 10.55
CA GLY A 280 -14.96 19.04 10.05
C GLY A 280 -14.00 18.49 11.11
N ILE A 281 -12.76 18.31 10.70
CA ILE A 281 -11.63 18.00 11.56
C ILE A 281 -10.60 19.12 11.50
N CYS A 282 -9.92 19.35 12.61
CA CYS A 282 -8.76 20.20 12.67
C CYS A 282 -7.55 19.42 12.14
N GLN A 283 -6.91 19.99 11.12
CA GLN A 283 -5.68 19.47 10.56
C GLN A 283 -4.64 20.59 10.48
N ARG A 284 -3.37 20.23 10.66
CA ARG A 284 -2.28 21.19 10.61
C ARG A 284 -2.12 21.76 9.20
N LEU A 285 -1.70 23.02 9.14
CA LEU A 285 -1.32 23.64 7.88
C LEU A 285 -0.01 23.05 7.36
N GLY A 286 0.07 22.85 6.06
CA GLY A 286 1.31 22.53 5.36
C GLY A 286 2.00 23.77 4.82
N SER A 287 2.90 23.57 3.85
CA SER A 287 3.71 24.64 3.25
C SER A 287 3.44 24.84 1.75
N GLY A 288 2.61 24.00 1.13
CA GLY A 288 2.25 24.10 -0.28
C GLY A 288 1.50 25.39 -0.61
N ALA A 289 1.99 26.12 -1.61
CA ALA A 289 1.37 27.35 -2.09
C ALA A 289 0.13 27.04 -2.95
N PRO A 290 -0.81 27.99 -3.13
CA PRO A 290 -1.95 27.81 -4.02
C PRO A 290 -1.53 27.32 -5.42
N GLY A 291 -2.13 26.21 -5.88
CA GLY A 291 -1.84 25.58 -7.17
C GLY A 291 -0.50 24.86 -7.29
N SER A 292 0.30 24.77 -6.21
CA SER A 292 1.51 23.94 -6.24
C SER A 292 1.16 22.46 -6.06
N ALA A 293 1.99 21.58 -6.63
CA ALA A 293 1.92 20.16 -6.36
C ALA A 293 2.04 19.89 -4.84
N CYS A 294 1.27 18.95 -4.34
CA CYS A 294 1.25 18.56 -2.95
C CYS A 294 0.97 17.07 -2.80
N VAL A 295 1.15 16.55 -1.59
CA VAL A 295 0.75 15.20 -1.20
C VAL A 295 -0.22 15.34 -0.03
N ALA A 296 -1.42 14.80 -0.17
CA ALA A 296 -2.35 14.71 0.93
C ALA A 296 -1.78 13.77 2.00
N ARG A 297 -1.83 14.19 3.25
CA ARG A 297 -1.31 13.45 4.41
C ARG A 297 -2.36 13.43 5.51
N ASP A 298 -2.21 12.54 6.47
CA ASP A 298 -3.23 12.35 7.50
C ASP A 298 -3.32 13.52 8.47
N VAL A 299 -2.19 14.04 8.92
CA VAL A 299 -2.17 15.07 9.98
C VAL A 299 -2.01 16.49 9.46
N THR A 300 -1.72 16.65 8.18
CA THR A 300 -1.53 17.97 7.54
C THR A 300 -2.31 18.08 6.24
N THR A 301 -2.81 19.27 5.98
CA THR A 301 -3.42 19.64 4.69
C THR A 301 -2.43 19.62 3.53
N GLY A 302 -1.12 19.61 3.81
CA GLY A 302 -0.05 19.75 2.83
C GLY A 302 0.09 21.18 2.25
N CYS A 303 -0.88 22.06 2.55
CA CYS A 303 -1.03 23.37 1.94
C CYS A 303 -1.17 24.47 2.99
N VAL A 304 -0.95 25.72 2.58
CA VAL A 304 -1.16 26.89 3.44
C VAL A 304 -2.65 27.11 3.76
N ALA A 305 -2.94 28.01 4.71
CA ALA A 305 -4.30 28.29 5.18
C ALA A 305 -5.31 28.56 4.04
N GLY A 306 -6.47 27.91 4.13
CA GLY A 306 -7.55 28.02 3.14
C GLY A 306 -7.40 27.09 1.92
N TYR A 307 -6.36 26.26 1.89
CA TYR A 307 -6.10 25.29 0.83
C TYR A 307 -5.93 23.89 1.40
N VAL A 308 -6.32 22.89 0.62
CA VAL A 308 -6.15 21.47 0.91
C VAL A 308 -5.56 20.77 -0.32
N CYS A 309 -4.79 19.72 -0.09
CA CYS A 309 -4.26 18.93 -1.19
C CYS A 309 -5.36 18.04 -1.80
N GLU A 310 -5.73 18.31 -3.06
CA GLU A 310 -6.78 17.58 -3.77
C GLU A 310 -6.33 17.20 -5.20
N GLY A 311 -6.96 16.17 -5.78
CA GLY A 311 -6.72 15.73 -7.15
C GLY A 311 -5.69 14.62 -7.32
N THR A 312 -5.45 14.23 -8.57
CA THR A 312 -4.41 13.25 -8.94
C THR A 312 -3.81 13.64 -10.31
N PRO A 313 -2.60 14.23 -10.36
CA PRO A 313 -1.71 14.52 -9.23
C PRO A 313 -2.32 15.54 -8.24
N GLY A 314 -1.87 15.49 -6.99
CA GLY A 314 -2.36 16.38 -5.94
C GLY A 314 -1.86 17.81 -6.14
N GLU A 315 -2.76 18.78 -6.01
CA GLU A 315 -2.47 20.22 -6.05
C GLU A 315 -3.18 20.95 -4.89
N CYS A 316 -2.56 22.02 -4.40
CA CYS A 316 -3.16 22.83 -3.35
C CYS A 316 -4.34 23.63 -3.90
N ALA A 317 -5.55 23.10 -3.70
CA ALA A 317 -6.81 23.66 -4.14
C ALA A 317 -7.52 24.38 -2.98
N LYS A 318 -8.31 25.41 -3.30
CA LYS A 318 -9.04 26.19 -2.30
C LYS A 318 -10.20 25.36 -1.75
N THR A 319 -10.37 25.32 -0.44
CA THR A 319 -11.53 24.63 0.16
C THR A 319 -12.81 25.42 -0.11
N CYS A 320 -13.69 24.88 -0.95
CA CYS A 320 -14.97 25.52 -1.26
C CYS A 320 -16.07 24.96 -0.35
N THR A 321 -16.60 25.77 0.55
CA THR A 321 -17.81 25.41 1.29
C THR A 321 -19.03 25.68 0.42
N PHE A 322 -19.72 24.61 -0.03
CA PHE A 322 -20.95 24.72 -0.81
C PHE A 322 -22.05 25.44 -0.03
N LEU A 323 -21.95 25.51 1.30
CA LEU A 323 -22.88 26.20 2.19
C LEU A 323 -22.48 27.64 2.52
N SER A 324 -21.39 28.19 1.95
CA SER A 324 -21.12 29.62 2.10
C SER A 324 -22.32 30.42 1.56
N PRO A 325 -22.83 31.44 2.29
CA PRO A 325 -23.91 32.29 1.82
C PRO A 325 -23.63 32.97 0.47
N THR A 326 -22.34 33.10 0.10
CA THR A 326 -21.88 33.66 -1.17
C THR A 326 -21.73 32.62 -2.29
N GLY A 327 -21.96 31.34 -2.03
CA GLY A 327 -22.08 30.27 -3.03
C GLY A 327 -20.85 30.06 -3.93
N GLY A 328 -19.71 30.63 -3.58
CA GLY A 328 -18.48 30.55 -4.35
C GLY A 328 -17.29 30.27 -3.46
N CYS A 329 -16.26 29.66 -4.04
CA CYS A 329 -14.91 29.75 -3.51
C CYS A 329 -14.53 31.23 -3.61
N GLU A 330 -14.75 32.02 -2.55
CA GLU A 330 -14.53 33.48 -2.60
C GLU A 330 -13.15 33.74 -3.17
N SER A 331 -13.01 34.56 -4.21
CA SER A 331 -11.74 34.77 -4.94
C SER A 331 -10.69 35.43 -4.06
#